data_AF-A0A7I9ZED1-F1
#
_entry.id   AF-A0A7I9ZED1-F1
#
_cell.length_a   1.000
_cell.length_b   1.000
_cell.length_c   1.000
_cell.angle_alpha   90.00
_cell.angle_beta   90.00
_cell.angle_gamma   90.00
#
_symmetry.space_group_name_H-M   'P 1'
#
loop_
_entity.id
_entity.type
_entity.pdbx_description
1 polymer ?
#
loop_
_entity_poly.entity_id
_entity_poly.type
_entity_poly.pdbx_seq_one_letter_code
_entity_poly.pdbx_strand_id
1 'polypeptide(L)'
;MPIPLWDPVRLAEEMAVLDLISQGRVSYVFGVGHRGEEYDHFGADMTTRGRRADEILTVLGPLVRAARPSNTGAARCVSPRGAAHPTDR
;
A
#
# COMPACT_ATOMS: atom_id res chain seq x y z
N MET A 1 8.19 1.14 -7.88
CA MET A 1 7.17 2.07 -7.35
C MET A 1 7.70 2.70 -6.06
N PRO A 2 7.69 4.04 -5.91
CA PRO A 2 8.23 4.74 -4.75
C PRO A 2 7.29 4.62 -3.55
N ILE A 3 7.50 3.63 -2.69
CA ILE A 3 6.61 3.37 -1.55
C ILE A 3 6.45 4.52 -0.56
N PRO A 4 7.43 5.42 -0.32
CA PRO A 4 7.29 6.52 0.65
C PRO A 4 6.12 7.46 0.40
N LEU A 5 5.50 7.40 -0.78
CA LEU A 5 4.44 8.30 -1.24
C LEU A 5 3.06 7.63 -1.29
N TRP A 6 2.92 6.42 -0.74
CA TRP A 6 1.70 5.62 -0.85
C TRP A 6 1.01 5.36 0.48
N ASP A 7 -0.31 5.23 0.42
CA ASP A 7 -1.11 4.79 1.55
C ASP A 7 -0.95 3.26 1.76
N PRO A 8 -0.47 2.80 2.93
CA PRO A 8 -0.20 1.39 3.16
C PRO A 8 -1.48 0.51 3.19
N VAL A 9 -2.65 1.08 3.50
CA VAL A 9 -3.91 0.33 3.53
C VAL A 9 -4.37 0.01 2.13
N ARG A 10 -4.45 1.03 1.27
CA ARG A 10 -4.78 0.87 -0.14
C ARG A 10 -3.79 -0.05 -0.85
N LEU A 11 -2.49 0.08 -0.56
CA LEU A 11 -1.48 -0.80 -1.11
C LEU A 11 -1.71 -2.27 -0.69
N ALA A 12 -2.07 -2.53 0.56
CA ALA A 12 -2.40 -3.88 1.01
C ALA A 12 -3.65 -4.46 0.31
N GLU A 13 -4.67 -3.64 0.06
CA GLU A 13 -5.87 -4.04 -0.69
C GLU A 13 -5.54 -4.39 -2.14
N GLU A 14 -4.79 -3.55 -2.83
CA GLU A 14 -4.34 -3.80 -4.21
C GLU A 14 -3.50 -5.09 -4.28
N MET A 15 -2.62 -5.31 -3.30
CA MET A 15 -1.85 -6.54 -3.19
C MET A 15 -2.72 -7.78 -2.98
N ALA A 16 -3.78 -7.68 -2.16
CA ALA A 16 -4.68 -8.80 -1.89
C ALA A 16 -5.51 -9.19 -3.12
N VAL A 17 -5.99 -8.20 -3.89
CA VAL A 17 -6.70 -8.42 -5.15
C VAL A 17 -5.80 -9.14 -6.16
N LEU A 18 -4.56 -8.66 -6.32
CA LEU A 18 -3.58 -9.28 -7.22
C LEU A 18 -3.18 -10.69 -6.76
N ASP A 19 -3.02 -10.91 -5.45
CA ASP A 19 -2.72 -12.24 -4.90
C ASP A 19 -3.85 -13.25 -5.19
N LEU A 20 -5.10 -12.82 -5.05
CA LEU A 20 -6.29 -13.62 -5.35
C LEU A 20 -6.37 -14.00 -6.84
N ILE A 21 -6.25 -13.03 -7.74
CA ILE A 21 -6.33 -13.25 -9.20
C ILE A 21 -5.14 -14.08 -9.69
N SER A 22 -3.96 -13.84 -9.11
CA SER A 22 -2.73 -14.54 -9.50
C SER A 22 -2.62 -15.93 -8.87
N GLN A 23 -3.49 -16.28 -7.92
CA GLN A 23 -3.42 -17.51 -7.13
C GLN A 23 -2.04 -17.68 -6.46
N GLY A 24 -1.53 -16.64 -5.82
CA GLY A 24 -0.24 -16.68 -5.13
C GLY A 24 1.01 -16.62 -6.01
N ARG A 25 0.86 -16.35 -7.32
CA ARG A 25 1.99 -16.29 -8.28
C ARG A 25 2.59 -14.89 -8.46
N VAL A 26 2.16 -13.92 -7.67
CA VAL A 26 2.65 -12.53 -7.75
C VAL A 26 3.81 -12.29 -6.79
N SER A 27 4.77 -11.46 -7.20
CA SER A 27 5.86 -10.97 -6.36
C SER A 27 5.93 -9.45 -6.45
N TYR A 28 6.27 -8.79 -5.35
CA TYR A 28 6.27 -7.33 -5.24
C TYR A 28 7.67 -6.80 -4.98
N VAL A 29 8.08 -5.78 -5.73
CA VAL A 29 9.34 -5.07 -5.54
C VAL A 29 9.04 -3.60 -5.25
N PHE A 30 9.52 -3.14 -4.11
CA PHE A 30 9.33 -1.79 -3.63
C PHE A 30 10.61 -0.97 -3.81
N GLY A 31 10.46 0.25 -4.29
CA GLY A 31 11.55 1.22 -4.38
C GLY A 31 11.31 2.39 -3.46
N VAL A 32 12.36 3.11 -3.13
CA VAL A 32 12.27 4.32 -2.31
C VAL A 32 11.99 5.56 -3.18
N GLY A 33 12.30 5.52 -4.48
CA GLY A 33 12.23 6.71 -5.35
C GLY A 33 13.49 7.57 -5.24
N HIS A 34 13.91 8.17 -6.35
CA HIS A 34 15.18 8.89 -6.44
C HIS A 34 15.08 10.29 -7.06
N ARG A 35 13.89 10.72 -7.50
CA ARG A 35 13.69 12.02 -8.16
C ARG A 35 13.09 12.99 -7.16
N GLY A 36 13.74 14.14 -6.93
CA GLY A 36 13.20 15.19 -6.06
C GLY A 36 11.83 15.70 -6.51
N GLU A 37 11.62 15.82 -7.83
CA GLU A 37 10.35 16.25 -8.43
C GLU A 37 9.15 15.38 -8.00
N GLU A 38 9.35 14.06 -7.85
CA GLU A 38 8.30 13.14 -7.35
C GLU A 38 7.94 13.46 -5.90
N TYR A 39 8.92 13.85 -5.09
CA TYR A 39 8.71 14.19 -3.69
C TYR A 39 8.06 15.58 -3.55
N ASP A 40 8.51 16.55 -4.33
CA ASP A 40 7.95 17.90 -4.35
C ASP A 40 6.47 17.87 -4.77
N HIS A 41 6.12 17.08 -5.79
CA HIS A 41 4.73 16.93 -6.24
C HIS A 41 3.80 16.37 -5.15
N PHE A 42 4.31 15.51 -4.27
CA PHE A 42 3.57 14.91 -3.17
C PHE A 42 3.73 15.70 -1.84
N GLY A 43 4.37 16.88 -1.86
CA GLY A 43 4.61 17.68 -0.66
C GLY A 43 5.49 16.98 0.39
N ALA A 44 6.39 16.11 -0.07
CA ALA A 44 7.16 15.19 0.74
C ALA A 44 8.65 15.59 0.77
N ASP A 45 9.31 15.54 1.93
CA ASP A 45 10.76 15.74 2.02
C ASP A 45 11.54 14.51 1.52
N MET A 46 12.29 14.67 0.44
CA MET A 46 13.15 13.65 -0.17
C MET A 46 14.25 13.13 0.78
N THR A 47 14.72 13.93 1.74
CA THR A 47 15.75 13.49 2.69
C THR A 47 15.22 12.42 3.65
N THR A 48 13.91 12.39 3.89
CA THR A 48 13.24 11.46 4.80
C THR A 48 12.79 10.15 4.14
N ARG A 49 13.04 9.98 2.84
CA ARG A 49 12.50 8.88 2.02
C ARG A 49 12.77 7.48 2.57
N GLY A 50 13.98 7.23 3.11
CA GLY A 50 14.33 5.93 3.68
C GLY A 50 13.51 5.63 4.93
N ARG A 51 13.48 6.58 5.88
CA ARG A 51 12.66 6.47 7.10
C ARG A 51 11.17 6.27 6.77
N ARG A 52 10.63 7.02 5.80
CA ARG A 52 9.23 6.87 5.36
C ARG A 52 8.95 5.52 4.72
N ALA A 53 9.89 4.99 3.92
CA ALA A 53 9.79 3.63 3.40
C ALA A 53 9.71 2.62 4.55
N ASP A 54 10.56 2.75 5.57
CA ASP A 54 10.56 1.84 6.73
C ASP A 54 9.27 1.94 7.55
N GLU A 55 8.77 3.15 7.77
CA GLU A 55 7.47 3.39 8.44
C GLU A 55 6.33 2.70 7.68
N ILE A 56 6.30 2.83 6.35
CA ILE A 56 5.29 2.18 5.51
C ILE A 56 5.43 0.66 5.56
N LEU A 57 6.63 0.11 5.45
CA LEU A 57 6.86 -1.35 5.51
C LEU A 57 6.46 -1.93 6.87
N THR A 58 6.66 -1.17 7.95
CA THR A 58 6.25 -1.55 9.31
C THR A 58 4.74 -1.75 9.40
N VAL A 59 3.95 -0.89 8.74
CA VAL A 59 2.49 -0.97 8.71
C VAL A 59 1.99 -1.98 7.65
N LEU A 60 2.61 -1.99 6.47
CA LEU A 60 2.19 -2.80 5.33
C LEU A 60 2.32 -4.31 5.60
N GLY A 61 3.41 -4.74 6.24
CA GLY A 61 3.66 -6.16 6.52
C GLY A 61 2.50 -6.85 7.28
N PRO A 62 2.06 -6.30 8.42
CA PRO A 62 0.87 -6.79 9.13
C PRO A 62 -0.41 -6.76 8.28
N LEU A 63 -0.66 -5.68 7.53
CA LEU A 63 -1.87 -5.54 6.70
C LEU A 63 -1.95 -6.61 5.62
N VAL A 64 -0.85 -6.83 4.90
CA VAL A 64 -0.77 -7.85 3.84
C VAL A 64 -1.01 -9.25 4.41
N ARG A 65 -0.48 -9.56 5.61
CA ARG A 65 -0.74 -10.83 6.28
C ARG A 65 -2.21 -10.99 6.68
N ALA A 66 -2.84 -9.92 7.14
CA ALA A 66 -4.25 -9.93 7.53
C ALA A 66 -5.19 -10.05 6.32
N ALA A 67 -4.80 -9.46 5.18
CA ALA A 67 -5.59 -9.43 3.96
C ALA A 67 -5.49 -10.70 3.09
N ARG A 68 -4.59 -11.65 3.42
CA ARG A 68 -4.50 -12.92 2.68
C ARG A 68 -5.80 -13.71 2.82
N PRO A 69 -6.46 -14.08 1.70
CA PRO A 69 -7.63 -14.92 1.75
C PRO A 69 -7.26 -16.32 2.26
N SER A 70 -8.01 -16.84 3.23
CA SER A 70 -7.92 -18.25 3.61
C SER A 70 -8.57 -19.10 2.52
N ASN A 71 -7.88 -20.12 2.02
CA ASN A 71 -8.46 -21.08 1.06
C ASN A 71 -9.52 -22.01 1.66
N THR A 72 -9.81 -21.89 2.95
CA THR A 72 -11.04 -22.39 3.57
C THR A 72 -12.12 -21.34 3.28
N GLY A 73 -13.22 -21.69 2.60
CA GLY A 73 -14.22 -20.78 2.01
C GLY A 73 -14.92 -19.73 2.90
N ALA A 74 -14.35 -19.33 4.03
CA ALA A 74 -14.72 -18.16 4.80
C ALA A 74 -14.13 -16.90 4.14
N ALA A 75 -14.98 -16.12 3.48
CA ALA A 75 -14.62 -14.79 3.01
C ALA A 75 -14.30 -13.88 4.21
N ARG A 76 -13.08 -13.35 4.27
CA ARG A 76 -12.75 -12.20 5.12
C ARG A 76 -13.01 -10.92 4.33
N CYS A 77 -14.08 -10.21 4.67
CA CYS A 77 -14.31 -8.87 4.15
C CYS A 77 -13.31 -7.91 4.80
N VAL A 78 -12.39 -7.38 4.01
CA VAL A 78 -11.71 -6.12 4.32
C VAL A 78 -12.61 -5.02 3.75
N SER A 79 -13.38 -4.38 4.61
CA SER A 79 -14.25 -3.26 4.19
C SER A 79 -13.41 -1.98 4.13
N PRO A 80 -13.41 -1.25 3.00
CA PRO A 80 -12.74 0.04 2.93
C PRO A 80 -13.51 1.03 3.80
N ARG A 81 -12.95 1.39 4.95
CA ARG A 81 -13.55 2.42 5.81
C ARG A 81 -12.91 3.75 5.45
N GLY A 82 -13.49 4.47 4.48
CA GLY A 82 -13.09 5.85 4.19
C GLY A 82 -13.26 6.34 2.75
N ALA A 83 -14.39 6.08 2.07
CA ALA A 83 -14.78 6.86 0.90
C ALA A 83 -15.81 7.92 1.31
N ALA A 84 -15.36 8.98 1.97
CA ALA A 84 -16.13 10.21 2.15
C ALA A 84 -15.18 11.40 2.23
N HIS A 85 -14.69 11.85 1.08
CA HIS A 85 -14.28 13.24 0.92
C HIS A 85 -15.38 13.93 0.10
N PRO A 86 -16.21 14.80 0.70
CA PRO A 86 -17.09 15.65 -0.08
C PRO A 86 -16.24 16.71 -0.78
N THR A 87 -16.33 16.78 -2.09
CA THR A 87 -15.84 17.89 -2.91
C THR A 87 -16.83 19.04 -2.79
N ASP A 88 -16.42 20.12 -2.13
CA ASP A 88 -16.95 21.48 -2.39
C ASP A 88 -15.96 22.54 -1.86
N ARG A 89 -15.20 23.13 -2.78
CA ARG A 89 -15.01 24.59 -2.90
C ARG A 89 -14.29 24.95 -4.20
#